data_AF-A0A6L4B6C8-F1
#
_entry.id   AF-A0A6L4B6C8-F1
#
_cell.length_a   1.000
_cell.length_b   1.000
_cell.length_c   1.000
_cell.angle_alpha   90.00
_cell.angle_beta   90.00
_cell.angle_gamma   90.00
#
_symmetry.space_group_name_H-M   'P 1'
#
loop_
_entity.id
_entity.type
_entity.pdbx_description
1 polymer ?
#
loop_
_entity_poly.entity_id
_entity_poly.type
_entity_poly.pdbx_seq_one_letter_code
_entity_poly.pdbx_strand_id
1 'polypeptide(L)'
;MVQGDDDHRRAVSALRPSESINRTDHHLINEVPMPETRTIDPKVLPDVPQPKPVRSYEDADRTLLEIADCETQLQKAEAEMNEQIQKVREEYEQTTHVVRAIKASLEKEMERFCILNKADFEKTRSKELVHGTLGFRNTPPKVALLNRKYKWDTVLELLAKVRFGKEFIRTKEEINKEAVLAAYAGKEIDDQKLASVGIKVDQSEEFFLKIKWEEIPDQQKA
;
A
#
# COMPACT_ATOMS: atom_id res chain seq x y z
N MET A 1 -18.90 -14.62 81.30
CA MET A 1 -19.47 -15.98 81.32
C MET A 1 -19.59 -16.42 79.87
N VAL A 2 -18.88 -17.38 79.29
CA VAL A 2 -17.89 -18.42 79.65
C VAL A 2 -17.26 -18.75 78.25
N GLN A 3 -15.95 -18.56 77.99
CA GLN A 3 -14.81 -19.47 78.19
C GLN A 3 -14.69 -20.65 77.19
N GLY A 4 -13.45 -20.91 76.72
CA GLY A 4 -12.99 -22.06 75.92
C GLY A 4 -12.41 -21.65 74.55
N ASP A 5 -11.14 -21.25 74.38
CA ASP A 5 -9.81 -21.90 74.61
C ASP A 5 -9.39 -23.00 73.62
N ASP A 6 -8.09 -22.97 73.33
CA ASP A 6 -7.16 -23.95 72.73
C ASP A 6 -7.15 -24.10 71.19
N ASP A 7 -6.21 -23.51 70.44
CA ASP A 7 -4.73 -23.54 70.48
C ASP A 7 -4.13 -24.90 70.04
N HIS A 8 -3.70 -24.97 68.78
CA HIS A 8 -2.60 -25.84 68.37
C HIS A 8 -1.64 -25.11 67.42
N ARG A 9 -0.56 -24.65 68.03
CA ARG A 9 0.66 -24.10 67.43
C ARG A 9 1.44 -25.12 66.60
N ARG A 10 1.97 -24.62 65.48
CA ARG A 10 3.33 -24.74 64.89
C ARG A 10 4.20 -25.99 65.15
N ALA A 11 4.72 -26.55 64.04
CA ALA A 11 6.16 -26.81 63.76
C ALA A 11 6.26 -27.24 62.26
N VAL A 12 6.89 -26.52 61.32
CA VAL A 12 8.32 -26.24 61.03
C VAL A 12 9.16 -27.49 60.70
N SER A 13 9.94 -27.39 59.60
CA SER A 13 11.06 -28.25 59.15
C SER A 13 10.69 -29.32 58.10
N ALA A 14 11.36 -29.53 56.96
CA ALA A 14 12.70 -29.16 56.50
C ALA A 14 12.79 -29.19 54.95
N LEU A 15 13.76 -28.43 54.41
CA LEU A 15 14.18 -28.35 53.00
C LEU A 15 14.83 -29.65 52.47
N ARG A 16 14.79 -29.92 51.14
CA ARG A 16 15.91 -29.78 50.17
C ARG A 16 15.59 -30.28 48.72
N PRO A 17 16.43 -29.99 47.68
CA PRO A 17 16.00 -29.32 46.43
C PRO A 17 16.32 -30.08 45.11
N SER A 18 16.27 -29.34 43.98
CA SER A 18 16.62 -29.66 42.57
C SER A 18 15.52 -30.44 41.82
N GLU A 19 15.10 -30.08 40.60
CA GLU A 19 15.92 -29.73 39.44
C GLU A 19 15.39 -28.57 38.59
N SER A 20 16.35 -27.83 38.05
CA SER A 20 16.21 -26.89 36.94
C SER A 20 15.70 -27.60 35.68
N ILE A 21 14.57 -27.17 35.15
CA ILE A 21 14.27 -27.27 33.72
C ILE A 21 14.23 -25.87 33.12
N ASN A 22 15.42 -25.27 33.06
CA ASN A 22 15.75 -24.28 32.05
C ASN A 22 15.78 -24.99 30.69
N ARG A 23 14.77 -24.73 29.85
CA ARG A 23 14.88 -24.58 28.38
C ARG A 23 13.47 -24.45 27.80
N THR A 24 12.94 -23.24 27.82
CA THR A 24 12.05 -22.86 26.73
C THR A 24 13.00 -22.52 25.57
N ASP A 25 13.25 -23.49 24.70
CA ASP A 25 13.81 -23.24 23.37
C ASP A 25 12.80 -22.36 22.64
N HIS A 26 12.90 -21.05 22.85
CA HIS A 26 12.41 -20.04 21.93
C HIS A 26 13.07 -20.35 20.60
N HIS A 27 12.33 -21.06 19.75
CA HIS A 27 12.70 -21.28 18.37
C HIS A 27 13.13 -19.95 17.76
N LEU A 28 14.34 -19.95 17.22
CA LEU A 28 14.97 -18.88 16.48
C LEU A 28 13.94 -18.23 15.54
N ILE A 29 13.36 -17.13 16.00
CA ILE A 29 13.05 -16.02 15.09
C ILE A 29 14.44 -15.54 14.72
N ASN A 30 14.94 -15.99 13.56
CA ASN A 30 16.11 -15.39 12.96
C ASN A 30 15.83 -13.88 12.93
N GLU A 31 16.54 -13.14 13.78
CA GLU A 31 16.57 -11.70 13.73
C GLU A 31 17.04 -11.37 12.32
N VAL A 32 16.11 -10.95 11.47
CA VAL A 32 16.49 -10.41 10.18
C VAL A 32 17.25 -9.13 10.53
N PRO A 33 18.55 -9.04 10.24
CA PRO A 33 19.29 -7.83 10.53
C PRO A 33 18.64 -6.72 9.72
N MET A 34 17.95 -5.82 10.42
CA MET A 34 17.49 -4.57 9.86
C MET A 34 18.75 -3.88 9.33
N PRO A 35 18.81 -3.48 8.05
CA PRO A 35 19.91 -2.64 7.61
C PRO A 35 19.92 -1.43 8.54
N GLU A 36 21.08 -1.13 9.14
CA GLU A 36 21.26 0.05 9.98
C GLU A 36 20.59 1.22 9.28
N THR A 37 19.53 1.76 9.91
CA THR A 37 18.94 2.99 9.43
C THR A 37 20.07 4.00 9.47
N ARG A 38 20.59 4.39 8.29
CA ARG A 38 21.39 5.62 8.17
C ARG A 38 20.50 6.69 8.78
N THR A 39 20.79 7.06 10.02
CA THR A 39 20.25 8.25 10.67
C THR A 39 20.70 9.39 9.79
N ILE A 40 19.82 9.78 8.87
CA ILE A 40 19.95 11.03 8.15
C ILE A 40 19.66 12.07 9.22
N ASP A 41 20.70 12.70 9.74
CA ASP A 41 20.57 13.75 10.75
C ASP A 41 19.49 14.74 10.29
N PRO A 42 18.49 15.05 11.13
CA PRO A 42 17.50 16.03 10.74
C PRO A 42 18.18 17.38 10.68
N LYS A 43 18.38 17.86 9.44
CA LYS A 43 18.55 19.28 9.06
C LYS A 43 19.97 19.82 8.97
N VAL A 44 20.76 19.25 8.06
CA VAL A 44 21.65 20.05 7.20
C VAL A 44 21.26 19.70 5.76
N LEU A 45 20.50 20.56 5.08
CA LEU A 45 20.39 20.42 3.63
C LEU A 45 21.83 20.55 3.09
N PRO A 46 22.27 19.67 2.19
CA PRO A 46 23.56 19.87 1.54
C PRO A 46 23.58 21.29 0.95
N ASP A 47 24.71 21.99 1.12
CA ASP A 47 24.90 23.31 0.51
C ASP A 47 24.79 23.13 -1.02
N VAL A 48 23.63 23.49 -1.57
CA VAL A 48 23.38 23.38 -3.01
C VAL A 48 24.11 24.54 -3.66
N PRO A 49 25.14 24.28 -4.49
CA PRO A 49 25.86 25.34 -5.17
C PRO A 49 24.87 26.16 -6.00
N GLN A 50 24.89 27.49 -5.79
CA GLN A 50 24.00 28.38 -6.53
C GLN A 50 24.42 28.42 -8.01
N PRO A 51 23.47 28.32 -8.96
CA PRO A 51 23.81 28.34 -10.38
C PRO A 51 24.39 29.71 -10.76
N LYS A 52 25.37 29.69 -11.67
CA LYS A 52 25.92 30.93 -12.23
C LYS A 52 24.82 31.64 -13.05
N PRO A 53 24.69 32.98 -12.96
CA PRO A 53 23.68 33.69 -13.73
C PRO A 53 23.98 33.58 -15.22
N VAL A 54 23.01 33.08 -16.00
CA VAL A 54 23.09 32.97 -17.46
C VAL A 54 22.89 34.35 -18.08
N ARG A 55 23.90 34.86 -18.79
CA ARG A 55 23.88 36.20 -19.40
C ARG A 55 24.09 36.20 -20.91
N SER A 56 24.45 35.06 -21.48
CA SER A 56 24.68 34.87 -22.92
C SER A 56 24.14 33.50 -23.38
N TYR A 57 23.98 33.33 -24.69
CA TYR A 57 23.59 32.02 -25.25
C TYR A 57 24.67 30.96 -25.06
N GLU A 58 25.95 31.35 -24.95
CA GLU A 58 27.04 30.43 -24.60
C GLU A 58 26.93 29.96 -23.15
N ASP A 59 26.58 30.86 -22.22
CA ASP A 59 26.29 30.47 -20.83
C ASP A 59 25.06 29.56 -20.76
N ALA A 60 24.04 29.81 -21.59
CA ALA A 60 22.83 28.99 -21.63
C ALA A 60 23.15 27.57 -22.10
N ASP A 61 23.99 27.42 -23.13
CA ASP A 61 24.44 26.11 -23.64
C ASP A 61 25.23 25.34 -22.57
N ARG A 62 26.13 26.02 -21.85
CA ARG A 62 26.86 25.42 -20.71
C ARG A 62 25.92 24.99 -19.59
N THR A 63 24.92 25.82 -19.25
CA THR A 63 23.91 25.45 -18.24
C THR A 63 23.05 24.29 -18.71
N LEU A 64 22.72 24.17 -20.01
CA LEU A 64 22.03 23.00 -20.55
C LEU A 64 22.83 21.71 -20.38
N LEU A 65 24.16 21.78 -20.58
CA LEU A 65 25.05 20.65 -20.32
C LEU A 65 25.07 20.28 -18.84
N GLU A 66 25.20 21.26 -17.94
CA GLU A 66 25.16 21.03 -16.49
C GLU A 66 23.82 20.39 -16.05
N ILE A 67 22.69 20.84 -16.61
CA ILE A 67 21.37 20.24 -16.33
C ILE A 67 21.32 18.78 -16.81
N ALA A 68 21.85 18.48 -18.00
CA ALA A 68 21.88 17.12 -18.52
C ALA A 68 22.73 16.17 -17.65
N ASP A 69 23.87 16.65 -17.15
CA ASP A 69 24.70 15.91 -16.20
C ASP A 69 23.96 15.66 -14.88
N CYS A 70 23.23 16.66 -14.36
CA CYS A 70 22.39 16.50 -13.18
C CYS A 70 21.26 15.48 -13.39
N GLU A 71 20.56 15.54 -14.52
CA GLU A 71 19.50 14.58 -14.86
C GLU A 71 20.06 13.16 -14.98
N THR A 72 21.23 13.00 -15.59
CA THR A 72 21.91 11.69 -15.70
C THR A 72 22.28 11.13 -14.31
N GLN A 73 22.84 11.98 -13.44
CA GLN A 73 23.18 11.58 -12.07
C GLN A 73 21.93 11.19 -11.26
N LEU A 74 20.84 11.94 -11.43
CA LEU A 74 19.56 11.64 -10.80
C LEU A 74 19.02 10.29 -11.28
N GLN A 75 18.99 10.06 -12.59
CA GLN A 75 18.54 8.79 -13.16
C GLN A 75 19.40 7.62 -12.68
N LYS A 76 20.72 7.79 -12.57
CA LYS A 76 21.63 6.76 -12.05
C LYS A 76 21.34 6.46 -10.57
N ALA A 77 21.18 7.49 -9.74
CA ALA A 77 20.87 7.33 -8.33
C ALA A 77 19.50 6.67 -8.11
N GLU A 78 18.49 7.06 -8.90
CA GLU A 78 17.16 6.44 -8.88
C GLU A 78 17.19 5.00 -9.37
N ALA A 79 17.99 4.68 -10.41
CA ALA A 79 18.17 3.32 -10.89
C ALA A 79 18.81 2.42 -9.83
N GLU A 80 19.88 2.90 -9.15
CA GLU A 80 20.52 2.17 -8.06
C GLU A 80 19.56 1.96 -6.87
N MET A 81 18.80 3.00 -6.50
CA MET A 81 17.76 2.92 -5.47
C MET A 81 16.71 1.85 -5.83
N ASN A 82 16.21 1.86 -7.07
CA ASN A 82 15.22 0.90 -7.54
C ASN A 82 15.77 -0.52 -7.56
N GLU A 83 17.04 -0.71 -7.93
CA GLU A 83 17.72 -2.01 -7.88
C GLU A 83 17.80 -2.53 -6.43
N GLN A 84 18.16 -1.67 -5.47
CA GLN A 84 18.20 -2.03 -4.05
C GLN A 84 16.80 -2.38 -3.52
N ILE A 85 15.77 -1.60 -3.86
CA ILE A 85 14.38 -1.89 -3.50
C ILE A 85 13.97 -3.26 -4.04
N GLN A 86 14.35 -3.57 -5.28
CA GLN A 86 14.01 -4.84 -5.90
C GLN A 86 14.72 -6.02 -5.22
N LYS A 87 16.02 -5.90 -4.92
CA LYS A 87 16.77 -6.93 -4.18
C LYS A 87 16.13 -7.25 -2.83
N VAL A 88 15.82 -6.20 -2.05
CA VAL A 88 15.15 -6.35 -0.76
C VAL A 88 13.78 -7.01 -0.95
N ARG A 89 12.98 -6.57 -1.93
CA ARG A 89 11.68 -7.19 -2.22
C ARG A 89 11.82 -8.69 -2.52
N GLU A 90 12.78 -9.08 -3.35
CA GLU A 90 13.00 -10.49 -3.72
C GLU A 90 13.40 -11.36 -2.53
N GLU A 91 14.28 -10.85 -1.66
CA GLU A 91 14.71 -11.53 -0.43
C GLU A 91 13.53 -11.84 0.49
N TYR A 92 12.65 -10.85 0.71
CA TYR A 92 11.48 -11.04 1.58
C TYR A 92 10.32 -11.73 0.87
N GLU A 93 10.19 -11.67 -0.46
CA GLU A 93 9.07 -12.29 -1.17
C GLU A 93 9.08 -13.82 -0.98
N GLN A 94 10.24 -14.47 -1.05
CA GLN A 94 10.34 -15.92 -0.84
C GLN A 94 9.96 -16.31 0.60
N THR A 95 10.55 -15.64 1.59
CA THR A 95 10.29 -15.91 3.01
C THR A 95 8.82 -15.63 3.35
N THR A 96 8.29 -14.50 2.91
CA THR A 96 6.90 -14.14 3.17
C THR A 96 5.92 -15.04 2.42
N HIS A 97 6.24 -15.49 1.21
CA HIS A 97 5.42 -16.46 0.47
C HIS A 97 5.28 -17.78 1.23
N VAL A 98 6.38 -18.34 1.75
CA VAL A 98 6.36 -19.59 2.53
C VAL A 98 5.55 -19.42 3.80
N VAL A 99 5.80 -18.37 4.58
CA VAL A 99 5.07 -18.12 5.84
C VAL A 99 3.58 -17.86 5.59
N ARG A 100 3.22 -17.11 4.54
CA ARG A 100 1.82 -16.93 4.12
C ARG A 100 1.17 -18.25 3.72
N ALA A 101 1.88 -19.11 2.99
CA ALA A 101 1.35 -20.41 2.57
C ALA A 101 1.10 -21.35 3.76
N ILE A 102 2.04 -21.41 4.72
CA ILE A 102 1.87 -22.18 5.96
C ILE A 102 0.68 -21.64 6.75
N LYS A 103 0.59 -20.32 6.95
CA LYS A 103 -0.55 -19.69 7.62
C LYS A 103 -1.87 -20.05 6.95
N ALA A 104 -1.97 -19.93 5.63
CA ALA A 104 -3.18 -20.26 4.89
C ALA A 104 -3.55 -21.76 5.01
N SER A 105 -2.56 -22.65 5.05
CA SER A 105 -2.79 -24.09 5.27
C SER A 105 -3.34 -24.36 6.67
N LEU A 106 -2.79 -23.71 7.69
CA LEU A 106 -3.25 -23.84 9.08
C LEU A 106 -4.67 -23.27 9.25
N GLU A 107 -4.96 -22.11 8.65
CA GLU A 107 -6.30 -21.51 8.65
C GLU A 107 -7.32 -22.44 7.97
N LYS A 108 -6.95 -23.07 6.86
CA LYS A 108 -7.83 -24.01 6.14
C LYS A 108 -8.11 -25.28 6.94
N GLU A 109 -7.11 -25.82 7.65
CA GLU A 109 -7.33 -26.98 8.52
C GLU A 109 -8.21 -26.61 9.72
N MET A 110 -8.02 -25.40 10.27
CA MET A 110 -8.88 -24.88 11.34
C MET A 110 -10.33 -24.66 10.86
N GLU A 111 -10.51 -24.13 9.65
CA GLU A 111 -11.83 -24.00 9.00
C GLU A 111 -12.49 -25.38 8.84
N ARG A 112 -11.74 -26.37 8.35
CA ARG A 112 -12.21 -27.75 8.22
C ARG A 112 -12.66 -28.33 9.56
N PHE A 113 -11.86 -28.13 10.61
CA PHE A 113 -12.23 -28.53 11.97
C PHE A 113 -13.52 -27.86 12.44
N CYS A 114 -13.68 -26.55 12.21
CA CYS A 114 -14.90 -25.83 12.59
C CYS A 114 -16.13 -26.29 11.79
N ILE A 115 -15.97 -26.64 10.51
CA ILE A 115 -17.06 -27.16 9.66
C ILE A 115 -17.49 -28.56 10.13
N LEU A 116 -16.53 -29.44 10.48
CA LEU A 116 -16.84 -30.78 11.00
C LEU A 116 -17.55 -30.71 12.35
N ASN A 117 -17.18 -29.76 13.20
CA ASN A 117 -17.77 -29.55 14.53
C ASN A 117 -18.81 -28.42 14.54
N LYS A 118 -19.53 -28.21 13.44
CA LYS A 118 -20.49 -27.10 13.32
C LYS A 118 -21.58 -27.13 14.39
N ALA A 119 -21.91 -28.31 14.92
CA ALA A 119 -22.85 -28.49 16.03
C ALA A 119 -22.45 -27.69 17.28
N ASP A 120 -21.15 -27.57 17.57
CA ASP A 120 -20.63 -26.80 18.71
C ASP A 120 -20.88 -25.29 18.57
N PHE A 121 -21.10 -24.82 17.34
CA PHE A 121 -21.32 -23.41 17.01
C PHE A 121 -22.79 -23.05 16.78
N GLU A 122 -23.73 -23.99 16.99
CA GLU A 122 -25.17 -23.74 16.83
C GLU A 122 -25.74 -22.88 17.96
N LYS A 123 -25.27 -23.07 19.20
CA LYS A 123 -25.70 -22.29 20.38
C LYS A 123 -24.98 -20.95 20.48
N THR A 124 -23.68 -20.95 20.19
CA THR A 124 -22.83 -19.75 20.22
C THR A 124 -22.07 -19.68 18.91
N ARG A 125 -22.30 -18.63 18.12
CA ARG A 125 -21.68 -18.47 16.78
C ARG A 125 -20.15 -18.32 16.83
N SER A 126 -19.57 -18.16 18.02
CA SER A 126 -18.14 -18.06 18.28
C SER A 126 -17.75 -18.79 19.57
N LYS A 127 -16.50 -19.26 19.63
CA LYS A 127 -15.87 -19.95 20.74
C LYS A 127 -14.53 -19.30 21.04
N GLU A 128 -14.37 -18.81 22.25
CA GLU A 128 -13.12 -18.21 22.74
C GLU A 128 -12.18 -19.32 23.23
N LEU A 129 -10.92 -19.23 22.83
CA LEU A 129 -9.81 -20.11 23.21
C LEU A 129 -8.69 -19.27 23.82
N VAL A 130 -7.73 -19.93 24.46
CA VAL A 130 -6.58 -19.28 25.14
C VAL A 130 -5.81 -18.34 24.21
N HIS A 131 -5.70 -18.65 22.92
CA HIS A 131 -4.89 -17.90 21.95
C HIS A 131 -5.72 -17.21 20.85
N GLY A 132 -7.05 -17.24 20.91
CA GLY A 132 -7.89 -16.61 19.88
C GLY A 132 -9.35 -17.04 19.93
N THR A 133 -10.16 -16.47 19.04
CA THR A 133 -11.60 -16.79 18.93
C THR A 133 -11.88 -17.41 17.56
N LEU A 134 -12.60 -18.53 17.55
CA LEU A 134 -13.10 -19.17 16.34
C LEU A 134 -14.60 -18.87 16.21
N GLY A 135 -15.13 -18.68 15.00
CA GLY A 135 -16.56 -18.48 14.84
C GLY A 135 -17.01 -18.23 13.42
N PHE A 136 -18.32 -18.34 13.21
CA PHE A 136 -18.97 -18.13 11.93
C PHE A 136 -19.68 -16.77 11.89
N ARG A 137 -19.16 -15.85 11.06
CA ARG A 137 -19.77 -14.55 10.82
C ARG A 137 -20.46 -14.51 9.46
N ASN A 138 -21.63 -13.87 9.41
CA ASN A 138 -22.24 -13.49 8.13
C ASN A 138 -21.53 -12.22 7.64
N THR A 139 -20.93 -12.30 6.45
CA THR A 139 -20.47 -11.09 5.77
C THR A 139 -21.69 -10.24 5.36
N PRO A 140 -21.52 -8.90 5.23
CA PRO A 140 -22.59 -8.07 4.70
C PRO A 140 -22.98 -8.58 3.30
N PRO A 141 -24.28 -8.51 2.94
CA PRO A 141 -24.74 -8.90 1.62
C PRO A 141 -23.93 -8.19 0.53
N LYS A 142 -23.31 -8.97 -0.36
CA LYS A 142 -22.53 -8.47 -1.49
C LYS A 142 -23.28 -8.74 -2.78
N VAL A 143 -23.32 -7.75 -3.66
CA VAL A 143 -23.80 -7.95 -5.04
C VAL A 143 -22.74 -8.74 -5.81
N ALA A 144 -23.13 -9.91 -6.31
CA ALA A 144 -22.29 -10.78 -7.11
C ALA A 144 -23.03 -11.18 -8.38
N LEU A 145 -22.27 -11.49 -9.43
CA LEU A 145 -22.82 -12.05 -10.66
C LEU A 145 -23.36 -13.45 -10.40
N LEU A 146 -24.50 -13.79 -11.00
CA LEU A 146 -25.15 -15.08 -10.82
C LEU A 146 -24.25 -16.26 -11.23
N ASN A 147 -23.47 -16.10 -12.29
CA ASN A 147 -22.46 -17.06 -12.72
C ASN A 147 -21.37 -16.37 -13.56
N ARG A 148 -20.27 -17.07 -13.84
CA ARG A 148 -19.13 -16.56 -14.62
C ARG A 148 -19.45 -16.25 -16.10
N LYS A 149 -20.63 -16.65 -16.59
CA LYS A 149 -21.07 -16.34 -17.96
C LYS A 149 -21.63 -14.92 -18.08
N TYR A 150 -22.06 -14.32 -16.98
CA TYR A 150 -22.50 -12.93 -16.96
C TYR A 150 -21.29 -11.99 -16.85
N LYS A 151 -21.37 -10.87 -17.56
CA LYS A 151 -20.49 -9.72 -17.40
C LYS A 151 -21.30 -8.56 -16.83
N TRP A 152 -20.64 -7.64 -16.14
CA TRP A 152 -21.30 -6.46 -15.57
C TRP A 152 -21.99 -5.60 -16.64
N ASP A 153 -21.41 -5.49 -17.85
CA ASP A 153 -22.00 -4.74 -18.96
C ASP A 153 -23.35 -5.34 -19.39
N THR A 154 -23.40 -6.67 -19.55
CA THR A 154 -24.65 -7.37 -19.88
C THR A 154 -25.68 -7.22 -18.76
N VAL A 155 -25.25 -7.23 -17.49
CA VAL A 155 -26.14 -6.99 -16.35
C VAL A 155 -26.66 -5.56 -16.35
N LEU A 156 -25.82 -4.58 -16.70
CA LEU A 156 -26.22 -3.17 -16.81
C LEU A 156 -27.26 -2.97 -17.93
N GLU A 157 -27.05 -3.58 -19.10
CA GLU A 157 -28.03 -3.55 -20.19
C GLU A 157 -29.36 -4.22 -19.82
N LEU A 158 -29.30 -5.35 -19.12
CA LEU A 158 -30.50 -6.04 -18.64
C LEU A 158 -31.22 -5.22 -17.56
N LEU A 159 -30.50 -4.62 -16.62
CA LEU A 159 -31.06 -3.69 -15.64
C LEU A 159 -31.68 -2.47 -16.31
N ALA A 160 -31.10 -1.95 -17.38
CA ALA A 160 -31.67 -0.82 -18.13
C ALA A 160 -33.02 -1.16 -18.79
N LYS A 161 -33.21 -2.44 -19.18
CA LYS A 161 -34.45 -2.94 -19.80
C LYS A 161 -35.55 -3.30 -18.79
N VAL A 162 -35.20 -3.53 -17.53
CA VAL A 162 -36.14 -3.96 -16.49
C VAL A 162 -36.69 -2.76 -15.72
N ARG A 163 -37.99 -2.78 -15.40
CA ARG A 163 -38.71 -1.65 -14.78
C ARG A 163 -38.11 -1.17 -13.46
N PHE A 164 -37.57 -2.07 -12.64
CA PHE A 164 -36.92 -1.74 -11.36
C PHE A 164 -35.42 -1.48 -11.49
N GLY A 165 -34.80 -1.76 -12.64
CA GLY A 165 -33.34 -1.75 -12.77
C GLY A 165 -32.72 -0.36 -12.84
N LYS A 166 -33.53 0.67 -13.13
CA LYS A 166 -33.07 2.08 -13.17
C LYS A 166 -32.56 2.57 -11.81
N GLU A 167 -33.12 2.10 -10.69
CA GLU A 167 -32.66 2.48 -9.34
C GLU A 167 -31.28 1.88 -8.99
N PHE A 168 -30.83 0.88 -9.74
CA PHE A 168 -29.54 0.20 -9.54
C PHE A 168 -28.44 0.67 -10.49
N ILE A 169 -28.74 1.61 -11.40
CA ILE A 169 -27.77 2.17 -12.35
C ILE A 169 -27.31 3.53 -11.85
N ARG A 170 -26.01 3.68 -11.62
CA ARG A 170 -25.39 4.97 -11.31
C ARG A 170 -24.78 5.57 -12.57
N THR A 171 -25.29 6.73 -12.97
CA THR A 171 -24.69 7.54 -14.05
C THR A 171 -23.63 8.48 -13.45
N LYS A 172 -22.44 8.53 -14.05
CA LYS A 172 -21.43 9.53 -13.75
C LYS A 172 -21.32 10.43 -14.97
N GLU A 173 -21.70 11.69 -14.83
CA GLU A 173 -21.53 12.70 -15.88
C GLU A 173 -20.17 13.37 -15.66
N GLU A 174 -19.32 13.35 -16.70
CA GLU A 174 -18.02 14.01 -16.70
C GLU A 174 -17.98 14.99 -17.86
N ILE A 175 -17.31 16.14 -17.65
CA ILE A 175 -17.16 17.15 -18.69
C ILE A 175 -16.23 16.61 -19.76
N ASN A 176 -16.70 16.55 -21.01
CA ASN A 176 -15.86 16.24 -22.15
C ASN A 176 -15.02 17.48 -22.53
N LYS A 177 -13.82 17.58 -21.93
CA LYS A 177 -12.89 18.68 -22.16
C LYS A 177 -12.41 18.75 -23.62
N GLU A 178 -12.25 17.61 -24.29
CA GLU A 178 -11.81 17.56 -25.69
C GLU A 178 -12.85 18.17 -26.62
N ALA A 179 -14.13 17.84 -26.41
CA ALA A 179 -15.23 18.43 -27.17
C ALA A 179 -15.33 19.95 -26.96
N VAL A 180 -15.12 20.42 -25.73
CA VAL A 180 -15.08 21.86 -25.42
C VAL A 180 -13.93 22.55 -26.14
N LEU A 181 -12.73 21.97 -26.12
CA LEU A 181 -11.56 22.51 -26.82
C LEU A 181 -11.74 22.50 -28.35
N ALA A 182 -12.33 21.45 -28.91
CA ALA A 182 -12.62 21.34 -30.34
C ALA A 182 -13.65 22.38 -30.80
N ALA A 183 -14.73 22.57 -30.03
CA ALA A 183 -15.76 23.55 -30.34
C ALA A 183 -15.27 25.00 -30.14
N TYR A 184 -14.36 25.22 -29.19
CA TYR A 184 -13.65 26.50 -29.01
C TYR A 184 -12.72 26.79 -30.20
N ALA A 185 -11.90 25.82 -30.62
CA ALA A 185 -11.03 25.95 -31.80
C ALA A 185 -11.84 26.15 -33.11
N GLY A 186 -13.01 25.53 -33.21
CA GLY A 186 -13.96 25.68 -34.32
C GLY A 186 -14.76 26.99 -34.31
N LYS A 187 -14.59 27.85 -33.29
CA LYS A 187 -15.37 29.10 -33.06
C LYS A 187 -16.89 28.88 -32.92
N GLU A 188 -17.33 27.67 -32.62
CA GLU A 188 -18.75 27.37 -32.36
C GLU A 188 -19.17 27.88 -30.97
N ILE A 189 -18.21 27.88 -30.05
CA ILE A 189 -18.35 28.34 -28.67
C ILE A 189 -17.34 29.46 -28.43
N ASP A 190 -17.84 30.57 -27.91
CA ASP A 190 -17.07 31.77 -27.60
C ASP A 190 -16.86 31.89 -26.08
N ASP A 191 -15.91 32.73 -25.66
CA ASP A 191 -15.55 32.91 -24.25
C ASP A 191 -16.75 33.30 -23.39
N GLN A 192 -17.68 34.09 -23.93
CA GLN A 192 -18.92 34.45 -23.23
C GLN A 192 -19.81 33.23 -22.92
N LYS A 193 -19.88 32.27 -23.86
CA LYS A 193 -20.65 31.03 -23.68
C LYS A 193 -19.96 30.10 -22.68
N LEU A 194 -18.63 29.99 -22.73
CA LEU A 194 -17.86 29.20 -21.77
C LEU A 194 -17.94 29.78 -20.35
N ALA A 195 -17.83 31.10 -20.21
CA ALA A 195 -17.95 31.79 -18.93
C ALA A 195 -19.34 31.59 -18.30
N SER A 196 -20.41 31.54 -19.12
CA SER A 196 -21.77 31.31 -18.63
C SER A 196 -21.96 29.93 -17.96
N VAL A 197 -21.13 28.94 -18.31
CA VAL A 197 -21.14 27.60 -17.72
C VAL A 197 -19.99 27.38 -16.72
N GLY A 198 -19.23 28.44 -16.38
CA GLY A 198 -18.13 28.38 -15.43
C GLY A 198 -16.86 27.71 -15.94
N ILE A 199 -16.67 27.63 -17.26
CA ILE A 199 -15.47 27.07 -17.90
C ILE A 199 -14.68 28.22 -18.55
N LYS A 200 -13.35 28.15 -18.52
CA LYS A 200 -12.48 29.01 -19.31
C LYS A 200 -11.44 28.16 -20.03
N VAL A 201 -11.03 28.57 -21.22
CA VAL A 201 -9.85 28.03 -21.88
C VAL A 201 -8.67 28.88 -21.43
N ASP A 202 -7.84 28.30 -20.56
CA ASP A 202 -6.62 28.95 -20.08
C ASP A 202 -5.46 28.50 -20.97
N GLN A 203 -4.91 29.42 -21.76
CA GLN A 203 -3.71 29.17 -22.53
C GLN A 203 -2.61 30.10 -22.02
N SER A 204 -1.71 29.55 -21.22
CA SER A 204 -0.50 30.23 -20.76
C SER A 204 0.70 29.79 -21.60
N GLU A 205 1.61 30.72 -21.87
CA GLU A 205 2.93 30.41 -22.38
C GLU A 205 3.80 29.95 -21.21
N GLU A 206 4.30 28.71 -21.29
CA GLU A 206 5.22 28.15 -20.31
C GLU A 206 6.61 28.04 -20.92
N PHE A 207 7.63 28.38 -20.13
CA PHE A 207 9.01 28.13 -20.52
C PHE A 207 9.24 26.62 -20.63
N PHE A 208 9.82 26.18 -21.75
CA PHE A 208 10.19 24.78 -21.95
C PHE A 208 11.68 24.67 -22.20
N LEU A 209 12.27 23.60 -21.65
CA LEU A 209 13.66 23.21 -21.87
C LEU A 209 13.63 21.77 -22.38
N LYS A 210 14.29 21.54 -23.51
CA LYS A 210 14.46 20.19 -24.08
C LYS A 210 15.94 19.94 -24.30
N ILE A 211 16.48 19.02 -23.51
CA ILE A 211 17.87 18.57 -23.65
C ILE A 211 17.96 17.71 -24.91
N LYS A 212 18.94 18.02 -25.76
CA LYS A 212 19.27 17.21 -26.94
C LYS A 212 20.29 16.15 -26.56
N TRP A 213 19.81 15.04 -26.01
CA TRP A 213 20.66 13.94 -25.56
C TRP A 213 21.60 13.37 -26.64
N GLU A 214 21.23 13.46 -27.93
CA GLU A 214 22.05 12.97 -29.06
C GLU A 214 23.32 13.79 -29.31
N GLU A 215 23.35 15.07 -28.91
CA GLU A 215 24.47 15.98 -29.14
C GLU A 215 25.42 16.06 -27.93
N ILE A 216 25.04 15.44 -26.80
CA ILE A 216 25.83 15.42 -25.58
C ILE A 216 26.82 14.25 -25.65
N PRO A 217 28.13 14.49 -25.46
CA PRO A 217 29.09 13.41 -25.41
C PRO A 217 28.73 12.41 -24.30
N ASP A 218 28.48 11.16 -24.69
CA ASP A 218 28.26 9.99 -23.82
C ASP A 218 29.56 9.70 -23.01
N GLN A 219 29.90 10.57 -22.06
CA GLN A 219 31.10 10.41 -21.22
C GLN A 219 30.88 9.43 -20.04
N GLN A 220 29.68 8.86 -19.88
CA GLN A 220 29.39 7.94 -18.77
C GLN A 220 28.55 6.73 -19.20
N LYS A 221 29.04 5.96 -20.19
CA LYS A 221 28.78 4.51 -20.22
C LYS A 221 29.83 3.80 -19.35
N ALA A 222 29.51 3.62 -18.08
CA ALA A 222 30.20 2.67 -17.21
C ALA A 222 29.19 2.02 -16.26
#